data_AF-A0A7Y1ZKX7-F1
#
_entry.id   AF-A0A7Y1ZKX7-F1
#
_cell.length_a   1.000
_cell.length_b   1.000
_cell.length_c   1.000
_cell.angle_alpha   90.00
_cell.angle_beta   90.00
_cell.angle_gamma   90.00
#
_symmetry.space_group_name_H-M   'P 1'
#
loop_
_entity.id
_entity.type
_entity.pdbx_description
1 polymer ?
#
loop_
_entity_poly.entity_id
_entity_poly.type
_entity_poly.pdbx_seq_one_letter_code
_entity_poly.pdbx_strand_id
1 'polypeptide(L)'
;KTQPWKTGLPTDWRPAERFRLFPPAAWVMRARRKLFGEYAFLGNYKQHPDQNQENFFFGLLKECMNEGKISEEFLRNEMAQNHVRHDAFEVMERTPDLPPAPAHPLSAMQKAA
;
A
#
# COMPACT_ATOMS: atom_id res chain seq x y z
N LYS A 1 0.94 10.03 2.07
CA LYS A 1 1.20 8.82 2.87
C LYS A 1 1.41 7.67 1.91
N THR A 2 2.35 6.78 2.21
CA THR A 2 2.75 5.67 1.36
C THR A 2 2.38 4.38 2.07
N GLN A 3 1.78 3.45 1.35
CA GLN A 3 1.52 2.07 1.79
C GLN A 3 1.85 1.20 0.59
N PRO A 4 2.90 0.36 0.64
CA PRO A 4 3.38 -0.32 -0.55
C PRO A 4 2.31 -1.15 -1.29
N TRP A 5 1.41 -1.77 -0.52
CA TRP A 5 0.33 -2.60 -1.06
C TRP A 5 -0.88 -1.81 -1.57
N LYS A 6 -1.01 -0.51 -1.30
CA LYS A 6 -2.14 0.33 -1.78
C LYS A 6 -1.77 1.32 -2.89
N THR A 7 -0.52 1.31 -3.38
CA THR A 7 -0.07 2.23 -4.43
C THR A 7 -1.07 2.32 -5.59
N GLY A 8 -1.43 3.54 -5.99
CA GLY A 8 -2.38 3.79 -7.08
C GLY A 8 -3.86 3.76 -6.68
N LEU A 9 -4.22 3.15 -5.55
CA LEU A 9 -5.61 3.10 -5.08
C LEU A 9 -6.10 4.46 -4.56
N PRO A 10 -7.43 4.71 -4.57
CA PRO A 10 -8.01 5.89 -3.93
C PRO A 10 -7.65 5.97 -2.45
N THR A 11 -7.41 7.18 -1.96
CA THR A 11 -7.16 7.42 -0.54
C THR A 11 -8.37 7.04 0.32
N ASP A 12 -8.16 6.28 1.40
CA ASP A 12 -9.21 5.88 2.37
C ASP A 12 -9.02 6.48 3.77
N TRP A 13 -8.06 7.39 3.92
CA TRP A 13 -7.71 7.99 5.21
C TRP A 13 -7.96 9.49 5.23
N ARG A 14 -8.29 10.01 6.42
CA ARG A 14 -8.52 11.44 6.62
C ARG A 14 -7.24 12.18 7.03
N PRO A 15 -6.90 13.30 6.37
CA PRO A 15 -5.94 14.25 6.89
C PRO A 15 -6.29 14.70 8.30
N ALA A 16 -5.30 14.72 9.19
CA ALA A 16 -5.49 15.22 10.54
C ALA A 16 -5.77 16.74 10.50
N GLU A 17 -6.84 17.18 11.15
CA GLU A 17 -7.19 18.59 11.28
C GLU A 17 -6.29 19.24 12.35
N ARG A 18 -5.07 19.63 11.96
CA ARG A 18 -4.05 20.13 12.91
C ARG A 18 -4.18 21.62 13.27
N PHE A 19 -4.99 22.40 12.54
CA PHE A 19 -5.13 23.84 12.77
C PHE A 19 -6.35 24.13 13.64
N ARG A 20 -6.09 24.40 14.93
CA ARG A 20 -7.12 24.71 15.94
C ARG A 20 -7.43 26.20 16.05
N LEU A 21 -6.49 27.09 15.66
CA LEU A 21 -6.59 28.55 15.86
C LEU A 21 -7.15 29.34 14.66
N PHE A 22 -7.04 28.82 13.42
CA PHE A 22 -7.52 29.52 12.22
C PHE A 22 -8.31 28.55 11.32
N PRO A 23 -9.65 28.59 11.36
CA PRO A 23 -10.51 27.56 10.79
C PRO A 23 -10.86 27.65 9.28
N PRO A 24 -10.42 28.61 8.44
CA PRO A 24 -10.89 28.66 7.04
C PRO A 24 -10.65 27.36 6.28
N ALA A 25 -9.44 26.78 6.41
CA ALA A 25 -9.12 25.51 5.77
C ALA A 25 -9.93 24.33 6.34
N ALA A 26 -10.19 24.32 7.66
CA ALA A 26 -10.99 23.27 8.30
C ALA A 26 -12.47 23.32 7.86
N TRP A 27 -13.04 24.52 7.71
CA TRP A 27 -14.39 24.71 7.18
C TRP A 27 -14.51 24.31 5.72
N VAL A 28 -13.53 24.65 4.89
CA VAL A 28 -13.46 24.20 3.49
C VAL A 28 -13.40 22.67 3.42
N MET A 29 -12.52 22.04 4.21
CA MET A 29 -12.41 20.57 4.24
C MET A 29 -13.70 19.90 4.75
N ARG A 30 -14.38 20.51 5.72
CA ARG A 30 -15.68 20.04 6.23
C ARG A 30 -16.78 20.18 5.16
N ALA A 31 -16.84 21.31 4.47
CA ALA A 31 -17.79 21.55 3.38
C ALA A 31 -17.55 20.56 2.23
N ARG A 32 -16.29 20.37 1.80
CA ARG A 32 -15.91 19.36 0.79
C ARG A 32 -16.40 17.97 1.17
N ARG A 33 -16.20 17.54 2.42
CA ARG A 33 -16.69 16.22 2.90
C ARG A 33 -18.21 16.09 2.83
N LYS A 34 -18.94 17.13 3.22
CA LYS A 34 -20.40 17.13 3.22
C LYS A 34 -20.98 17.10 1.79
N LEU A 35 -20.31 17.76 0.85
CA LEU A 35 -20.80 17.90 -0.52
C LEU A 35 -20.34 16.77 -1.45
N PHE A 36 -19.13 16.26 -1.27
CA PHE A 36 -18.51 15.32 -2.23
C PHE A 36 -18.13 13.97 -1.62
N GLY A 37 -18.29 13.80 -0.30
CA GLY A 37 -17.93 12.57 0.40
C GLY A 37 -16.55 12.64 1.09
N GLU A 38 -16.28 11.64 1.93
CA GLU A 38 -15.21 11.70 2.92
C GLU A 38 -13.79 11.80 2.31
N TYR A 39 -13.58 11.15 1.16
CA TYR A 39 -12.27 11.04 0.52
C TYR A 39 -12.18 11.71 -0.86
N ALA A 40 -13.26 12.31 -1.35
CA ALA A 40 -13.30 12.91 -2.67
C ALA A 40 -12.26 14.03 -2.83
N PHE A 41 -11.45 13.97 -3.89
CA PHE A 41 -10.33 14.90 -4.13
C PHE A 41 -9.12 14.76 -3.18
N LEU A 42 -8.98 13.68 -2.41
CA LEU A 42 -7.72 13.37 -1.71
C LEU A 42 -6.65 12.73 -2.62
N GLY A 43 -7.04 12.31 -3.83
CA GLY A 43 -6.17 11.63 -4.77
C GLY A 43 -5.87 10.19 -4.34
N ASN A 44 -4.79 9.64 -4.91
CA ASN A 44 -4.43 8.24 -4.75
C ASN A 44 -3.19 8.07 -3.86
N TYR A 45 -3.01 6.85 -3.35
CA TYR A 45 -1.77 6.45 -2.69
C TYR A 45 -0.58 6.59 -3.63
N LYS A 46 0.48 7.19 -3.11
CA LYS A 46 1.76 7.32 -3.82
C LYS A 46 2.62 6.08 -3.57
N GLN A 47 3.44 5.75 -4.56
CA GLN A 47 4.50 4.77 -4.41
C GLN A 47 5.42 5.14 -3.24
N HIS A 48 5.91 4.12 -2.53
CA HIS A 48 6.88 4.33 -1.46
C HIS A 48 8.22 4.80 -2.06
N PRO A 49 8.89 5.82 -1.49
CA PRO A 49 10.17 6.32 -2.03
C PRO A 49 11.31 5.30 -1.95
N ASP A 50 11.25 4.41 -0.97
CA ASP A 50 12.17 3.28 -0.82
C ASP A 50 11.52 2.00 -1.37
N GLN A 51 12.06 1.51 -2.49
CA GLN A 51 11.57 0.32 -3.19
C GLN A 51 11.79 -0.96 -2.37
N ASN A 52 12.76 -0.99 -1.47
CA ASN A 52 13.01 -2.17 -0.63
C ASN A 52 11.87 -2.46 0.33
N GLN A 53 11.10 -1.44 0.74
CA GLN A 53 9.90 -1.63 1.56
C GLN A 53 8.75 -2.24 0.76
N GLU A 54 8.63 -1.88 -0.52
CA GLU A 54 7.68 -2.53 -1.42
C GLU A 54 8.08 -3.99 -1.67
N ASN A 55 9.35 -4.22 -2.01
CA ASN A 55 9.87 -5.56 -2.23
C ASN A 55 9.75 -6.43 -0.97
N PHE A 56 9.98 -5.87 0.22
CA PHE A 56 9.86 -6.63 1.47
C PHE A 56 8.42 -7.09 1.72
N PHE A 57 7.43 -6.19 1.57
CA PHE A 57 6.03 -6.58 1.72
C PHE A 57 5.61 -7.64 0.70
N PHE A 58 5.92 -7.41 -0.59
CA PHE A 58 5.51 -8.34 -1.64
C PHE A 58 6.28 -9.65 -1.60
N GLY A 59 7.51 -9.67 -1.07
CA GLY A 59 8.26 -10.89 -0.81
C GLY A 59 7.57 -11.76 0.25
N LEU A 60 7.07 -11.15 1.33
CA LEU A 60 6.30 -11.86 2.36
C LEU A 60 4.98 -12.40 1.80
N LEU A 61 4.28 -11.61 0.98
CA LEU A 61 3.05 -12.06 0.31
C LEU A 61 3.32 -13.24 -0.62
N LYS A 62 4.41 -13.17 -1.41
CA LYS A 62 4.85 -14.24 -2.32
C LYS A 62 5.13 -15.54 -1.58
N GLU A 63 5.87 -15.46 -0.47
CA GLU A 63 6.13 -16.61 0.40
C GLU A 63 4.82 -17.23 0.92
N CYS A 64 3.91 -16.41 1.46
CA CYS A 64 2.61 -16.88 1.95
C CYS A 64 1.76 -17.55 0.86
N MET A 65 1.81 -17.05 -0.39
CA MET A 65 1.11 -17.69 -1.51
C MET A 65 1.75 -19.02 -1.91
N ASN A 66 3.09 -19.06 -2.00
CA ASN A 66 3.83 -20.28 -2.34
C ASN A 66 3.60 -21.40 -1.31
N GLU A 67 3.48 -21.05 -0.03
CA GLU A 67 3.18 -21.99 1.05
C GLU A 67 1.68 -22.31 1.18
N GLY A 68 0.82 -21.71 0.37
CA GLY A 68 -0.62 -21.92 0.41
C GLY A 68 -1.34 -21.31 1.62
N LYS A 69 -0.68 -20.43 2.38
CA LYS A 69 -1.28 -19.68 3.50
C LYS A 69 -2.28 -18.63 3.01
N ILE A 70 -2.08 -18.13 1.78
CA ILE A 70 -2.94 -17.17 1.10
C ILE A 70 -3.29 -17.76 -0.27
N SER A 71 -4.59 -17.89 -0.58
CA SER A 71 -5.03 -18.35 -1.90
C SER A 71 -5.06 -17.20 -2.91
N GLU A 72 -4.94 -17.55 -4.19
CA GLU A 72 -5.12 -16.59 -5.28
C GLU A 72 -6.51 -15.94 -5.26
N GLU A 73 -7.56 -16.72 -5.00
CA GLU A 73 -8.93 -16.24 -4.88
C GLU A 73 -9.08 -15.19 -3.77
N PHE A 74 -8.49 -15.45 -2.59
CA PHE A 74 -8.48 -14.48 -1.50
C PHE A 74 -7.82 -13.18 -1.94
N LEU A 75 -6.62 -13.25 -2.54
CA LEU A 75 -5.92 -12.05 -2.97
C LEU A 75 -6.71 -11.27 -4.04
N ARG A 76 -7.35 -11.96 -5.00
CA ARG A 76 -8.23 -11.33 -6.00
C ARG A 76 -9.43 -10.63 -5.37
N ASN A 77 -10.02 -11.21 -4.32
CA ASN A 77 -11.11 -10.59 -3.58
C ASN A 77 -10.65 -9.33 -2.86
N GLU A 78 -9.48 -9.35 -2.22
CA GLU A 78 -8.88 -8.18 -1.57
C GLU A 78 -8.54 -7.07 -2.57
N MET A 79 -8.10 -7.43 -3.78
CA MET A 79 -7.92 -6.47 -4.87
C MET A 79 -9.25 -5.85 -5.28
N ALA A 80 -10.30 -6.66 -5.51
CA ALA A 80 -11.63 -6.17 -5.90
C ALA A 80 -12.24 -5.18 -4.88
N GLN A 81 -11.86 -5.29 -3.60
CA GLN A 81 -12.28 -4.39 -2.52
C GLN A 81 -11.39 -3.14 -2.35
N ASN A 82 -10.39 -2.93 -3.21
CA ASN A 82 -9.37 -1.88 -3.06
C ASN A 82 -8.59 -1.98 -1.74
N HIS A 83 -8.42 -3.18 -1.18
CA HIS A 83 -7.54 -3.37 -0.02
C HIS A 83 -6.08 -3.52 -0.45
N VAL A 84 -5.86 -4.11 -1.62
CA VAL A 84 -4.55 -4.31 -2.25
C VAL A 84 -4.60 -3.81 -3.70
N ARG A 85 -3.48 -3.25 -4.18
CA ARG A 85 -3.32 -2.72 -5.54
C ARG A 85 -3.64 -3.80 -6.60
N HIS A 86 -4.27 -3.38 -7.70
CA HIS A 86 -4.78 -4.32 -8.71
C HIS A 86 -3.70 -4.95 -9.59
N ASP A 87 -2.47 -4.46 -9.52
CA ASP A 87 -1.26 -5.01 -10.14
C ASP A 87 -0.44 -5.86 -9.14
N ALA A 88 -1.02 -6.29 -8.01
CA ALA A 88 -0.30 -7.05 -6.99
C ALA A 88 0.43 -8.29 -7.51
N PHE A 89 -0.18 -9.04 -8.43
CA PHE A 89 0.46 -10.21 -9.04
C PHE A 89 1.70 -9.84 -9.87
N GLU A 90 1.62 -8.78 -10.66
CA GLU A 90 2.72 -8.28 -11.49
C GLU A 90 3.87 -7.75 -10.61
N VAL A 91 3.53 -7.05 -9.53
CA VAL A 91 4.50 -6.56 -8.53
C VAL A 91 5.17 -7.73 -7.81
N MET A 92 4.42 -8.78 -7.50
CA MET A 92 4.95 -9.97 -6.84
C MET A 92 5.86 -10.78 -7.76
N GLU A 93 5.54 -10.90 -9.05
CA GLU A 93 6.37 -11.59 -10.05
C GLU A 93 7.75 -10.94 -10.18
N ARG A 94 7.82 -9.61 -10.23
CA ARG A 94 9.09 -8.86 -10.28
C ARG A 94 9.82 -8.78 -8.93
N THR A 95 9.16 -9.14 -7.82
CA THR A 95 9.74 -9.03 -6.49
C THR A 95 10.73 -10.20 -6.25
N PRO A 96 11.98 -9.90 -5.86
CA PRO A 96 12.95 -10.93 -5.50
C PRO A 96 12.46 -11.78 -4.34
N ASP A 97 12.83 -13.06 -4.34
CA ASP A 97 12.48 -13.96 -3.24
C ASP A 97 13.19 -13.52 -1.95
N LEU A 98 12.48 -13.67 -0.82
CA LEU A 98 13.07 -13.43 0.47
C LEU A 98 14.08 -14.53 0.81
N PRO A 99 15.19 -14.17 1.46
CA PRO A 99 16.12 -15.17 1.98
C PRO A 99 15.46 -15.93 3.14
N PRO A 100 15.84 -17.19 3.39
CA PRO A 100 15.27 -17.96 4.48
C PRO A 100 15.59 -17.34 5.85
N ALA A 101 14.66 -17.42 6.78
CA ALA A 101 14.91 -17.01 8.17
C ALA A 101 16.08 -17.83 8.78
N PRO A 102 16.96 -17.22 9.60
CA PRO A 102 16.90 -15.87 10.16
C PRO A 102 17.65 -14.80 9.35
N ALA A 103 17.97 -15.05 8.08
CA ALA A 103 18.75 -14.11 7.28
C ALA A 103 18.02 -12.76 7.09
N HIS A 104 18.79 -11.67 7.04
CA HIS A 104 18.22 -10.35 6.82
C HIS A 104 17.59 -10.26 5.42
N PRO A 105 16.40 -9.63 5.24
CA PRO A 105 15.69 -9.57 3.95
C PRO A 105 16.53 -9.04 2.77
N LEU A 106 17.42 -8.09 3.04
CA LEU A 106 18.30 -7.50 2.02
C LEU A 106 19.54 -8.36 1.67
N SER A 107 19.77 -9.48 2.36
CA SER A 107 20.92 -10.34 2.11
C SER A 107 20.86 -11.04 0.75
N ALA A 108 19.66 -11.24 0.19
CA ALA A 108 19.48 -11.80 -1.15
C ALA A 108 20.03 -10.85 -2.23
N MET A 109 19.85 -9.54 -2.07
CA MET A 109 20.30 -8.54 -3.03
C MET A 109 21.82 -8.36 -3.03
N GLN A 110 22.48 -8.54 -1.88
CA GLN A 110 23.94 -8.46 -1.76
C GLN A 110 24.66 -9.59 -2.51
N LYS A 111 24.01 -10.73 -2.74
CA LYS A 111 24.60 -11.86 -3.47
C LYS A 111 24.48 -11.72 -4.99
N ALA A 112 23.58 -10.84 -5.47
CA ALA A 112 23.29 -10.64 -6.89
C ALA A 112 24.04 -9.45 -7.51
N ALA A 113 24.74 -8.66 -6.69
CA ALA A 113 25.59 -7.52 -7.08
C ALA A 113 27.07 -7.92 -7.09
#